data_AF-A0A1U7VSV9-F1
#
_entry.id   AF-A0A1U7VSV9-F1
#
_cell.length_a   1.000
_cell.length_b   1.000
_cell.length_c   1.000
_cell.angle_alpha   90.00
_cell.angle_beta   90.00
_cell.angle_gamma   90.00
#
_symmetry.space_group_name_H-M   'P 1'
#
loop_
_entity.id
_entity.type
_entity.pdbx_description
1 polymer ?
#
loop_
_entity_poly.entity_id
_entity_poly.type
_entity_poly.pdbx_seq_one_letter_code
_entity_poly.pdbx_strand_id
1 'polypeptide(L)'
;MHVLLMIVSACIWIKSAGVVSISFGRGDFGRLGHGNSSDLFTPQPIKALHGICIKQIACGDSHCLAVTMEGEVQSWGRNQNGQLGLGTTEDSLVPQKIEAFKGIPVKMVAAGAEHTAAVTEDGELYGWGWGRYGNLGLGDRNDRLVPVKVSATVGEKMFMVACGWRHTICVSSSGALYTYGWSKYGQLGHGDFEDHLFPHKVQALHDSFTSQISGGWRHTMALTADGELYGWGWNKFGQVGVGDNVDHCSPVQVKFPHDQKVILISCGWRHTLAVTERQNVFSWGRGTNGQLGHGESVDRNVPRIIEALSVDGSSGQQIGSSTFDPSAAEKSWVSPTERYAVVPNENVPKQTVTSVKGNGNDVNVPENDVKRIRL
;
A
#
# COMPACT_ATOMS: atom_id res chain seq x y z
N MET A 1 -4.51 -19.39 4.89
CA MET A 1 -3.77 -18.11 4.83
C MET A 1 -4.72 -17.02 5.32
N HIS A 2 -4.41 -16.34 6.43
CA HIS A 2 -5.16 -15.17 6.89
C HIS A 2 -4.37 -13.94 6.45
N VAL A 3 -4.98 -13.06 5.65
CA VAL A 3 -4.34 -11.82 5.20
C VAL A 3 -5.04 -10.68 5.92
N LEU A 4 -4.32 -10.02 6.82
CA LEU A 4 -4.71 -8.74 7.39
C LEU A 4 -4.08 -7.65 6.52
N LEU A 5 -4.90 -6.82 5.89
CA LEU A 5 -4.41 -5.64 5.19
C LEU A 5 -4.77 -4.39 6.01
N MET A 6 -3.75 -3.73 6.56
CA MET A 6 -3.88 -2.46 7.28
C MET A 6 -3.57 -1.31 6.33
N ILE A 7 -4.57 -0.51 5.99
CA ILE A 7 -4.36 0.88 5.58
C ILE A 7 -4.23 1.71 6.86
N VAL A 8 -3.46 2.78 6.79
CA VAL A 8 -3.26 3.82 7.83
C VAL A 8 -4.54 4.23 8.57
N SER A 9 -5.72 4.07 7.96
CA SER A 9 -7.00 4.43 8.59
C SER A 9 -8.10 3.37 8.47
N ALA A 10 -7.91 2.25 7.76
CA ALA A 10 -8.93 1.21 7.58
C ALA A 10 -8.31 -0.18 7.39
N CYS A 11 -8.93 -1.21 7.95
CA CYS A 11 -8.44 -2.59 7.90
C CYS A 11 -9.48 -3.46 7.20
N ILE A 12 -9.04 -4.38 6.34
CA ILE A 12 -9.89 -5.41 5.75
C ILE A 12 -9.29 -6.79 5.98
N TRP A 13 -10.15 -7.75 6.32
CA TRP A 13 -9.75 -9.10 6.68
C TRP A 13 -10.65 -10.17 6.03
N ILE A 14 -10.03 -11.31 5.71
CA ILE A 14 -10.69 -12.50 5.16
C ILE A 14 -10.55 -13.66 6.17
N LYS A 15 -11.68 -14.21 6.64
CA LYS A 15 -11.67 -15.46 7.42
C LYS A 15 -11.41 -16.67 6.52
N SER A 16 -10.67 -17.67 7.01
CA SER A 16 -10.55 -18.97 6.32
C SER A 16 -11.93 -19.54 5.98
N ALA A 17 -12.03 -20.10 4.77
CA ALA A 17 -13.22 -20.50 4.02
C ALA A 17 -13.87 -19.41 3.14
N GLY A 18 -13.33 -18.18 3.09
CA GLY A 18 -13.72 -17.19 2.07
C GLY A 18 -15.12 -16.59 2.25
N VAL A 19 -15.79 -16.80 3.38
CA VAL A 19 -17.22 -16.44 3.56
C VAL A 19 -17.43 -15.06 4.19
N VAL A 20 -16.43 -14.50 4.88
CA VAL A 20 -16.59 -13.24 5.60
C VAL A 20 -15.43 -12.30 5.33
N SER A 21 -15.72 -11.29 4.51
CA SER A 21 -14.91 -10.06 4.40
C SER A 21 -15.41 -9.08 5.45
N ILE A 22 -14.56 -8.69 6.40
CA ILE A 22 -14.88 -7.64 7.38
C ILE A 22 -14.03 -6.40 7.13
N SER A 23 -14.58 -5.24 7.41
CA SER A 23 -13.87 -3.96 7.36
C SER A 23 -14.17 -3.11 8.60
N PHE A 24 -13.20 -2.27 8.98
CA PHE A 24 -13.33 -1.26 10.03
C PHE A 24 -12.31 -0.13 9.84
N GLY A 25 -12.53 1.00 10.50
CA GLY A 25 -11.72 2.21 10.46
C GLY A 25 -12.49 3.41 9.92
N ARG A 26 -11.80 4.31 9.22
CA ARG A 26 -12.36 5.52 8.60
C ARG A 26 -13.30 5.16 7.44
N GLY A 27 -14.49 5.76 7.42
CA GLY A 27 -15.56 5.49 6.47
C GLY A 27 -15.55 6.31 5.19
N ASP A 28 -14.82 7.43 5.18
CA ASP A 28 -14.86 8.43 4.09
C ASP A 28 -14.71 7.81 2.70
N PHE A 29 -15.51 8.34 1.76
CA PHE A 29 -15.63 7.90 0.36
C PHE A 29 -16.15 6.46 0.20
N GLY A 30 -16.69 5.84 1.27
CA GLY A 30 -17.24 4.49 1.21
C GLY A 30 -16.18 3.39 1.18
N ARG A 31 -14.93 3.68 1.57
CA ARG A 31 -13.82 2.71 1.54
C ARG A 31 -14.06 1.43 2.32
N LEU A 32 -15.01 1.44 3.26
CA LEU A 32 -15.39 0.26 4.04
C LEU A 32 -16.41 -0.65 3.33
N GLY A 33 -17.10 -0.17 2.28
CA GLY A 33 -17.96 -1.00 1.44
C GLY A 33 -19.35 -1.33 1.99
N HIS A 34 -19.83 -0.57 2.99
CA HIS A 34 -21.12 -0.84 3.68
C HIS A 34 -22.31 -0.01 3.15
N GLY A 35 -22.16 0.69 2.02
CA GLY A 35 -23.22 1.53 1.46
C GLY A 35 -23.39 2.89 2.16
N ASN A 36 -22.39 3.30 2.94
CA ASN A 36 -22.35 4.61 3.62
C ASN A 36 -20.89 5.02 3.85
N SER A 37 -20.67 6.23 4.39
CA SER A 37 -19.35 6.78 4.70
C SER A 37 -19.06 6.89 6.20
N SER A 38 -19.72 6.07 7.04
CA SER A 38 -19.53 6.14 8.49
C SER A 38 -18.29 5.39 8.93
N ASP A 39 -17.58 5.95 9.90
CA ASP A 39 -16.49 5.26 10.60
C ASP A 39 -16.99 4.03 11.36
N LEU A 40 -16.16 2.99 11.41
CA LEU A 40 -16.42 1.77 12.16
C LEU A 40 -15.26 1.47 13.09
N PHE A 41 -15.54 1.33 14.38
CA PHE A 41 -14.52 1.03 15.39
C PHE A 41 -14.47 -0.45 15.77
N THR A 42 -15.37 -1.25 15.22
CA THR A 42 -15.40 -2.71 15.36
C THR A 42 -15.49 -3.34 13.98
N PRO A 43 -14.86 -4.50 13.75
CA PRO A 43 -14.96 -5.19 12.48
C PRO A 43 -16.41 -5.53 12.13
N GLN A 44 -16.87 -5.11 10.95
CA GLN A 44 -18.21 -5.42 10.45
C GLN A 44 -18.14 -6.17 9.12
N PRO A 45 -19.04 -7.14 8.88
CA PRO A 45 -19.08 -7.85 7.60
C PRO A 45 -19.54 -6.95 6.46
N ILE A 46 -18.83 -7.01 5.33
CA ILE A 46 -19.20 -6.38 4.06
C ILE A 46 -20.28 -7.25 3.41
N LYS A 47 -21.55 -6.92 3.66
CA LYS A 47 -22.72 -7.70 3.21
C LYS A 47 -22.70 -7.98 1.70
N ALA A 48 -22.21 -7.04 0.90
CA ALA A 48 -22.13 -7.17 -0.56
C ALA A 48 -21.15 -8.25 -1.04
N LEU A 49 -20.18 -8.67 -0.21
CA LEU A 49 -19.24 -9.76 -0.52
C LEU A 49 -19.65 -11.09 0.11
N HIS A 50 -20.81 -11.16 0.75
CA HIS A 50 -21.26 -12.38 1.41
C HIS A 50 -21.49 -13.50 0.38
N GLY A 51 -20.94 -14.69 0.66
CA GLY A 51 -21.05 -15.86 -0.23
C GLY A 51 -20.11 -15.83 -1.43
N ILE A 52 -19.25 -14.81 -1.56
CA ILE A 52 -18.26 -14.71 -2.64
C ILE A 52 -16.92 -15.24 -2.13
N CYS A 53 -16.35 -16.24 -2.80
CA CYS A 53 -15.06 -16.80 -2.46
C CYS A 53 -13.93 -15.82 -2.83
N ILE A 54 -13.45 -15.03 -1.86
CA ILE A 54 -12.39 -14.05 -2.08
C ILE A 54 -11.00 -14.71 -2.00
N LYS A 55 -10.19 -14.52 -3.04
CA LYS A 55 -8.79 -14.93 -3.16
C LYS A 55 -7.84 -13.91 -2.54
N GLN A 56 -8.03 -12.63 -2.84
CA GLN A 56 -7.14 -11.55 -2.40
C GLN A 56 -7.92 -10.24 -2.23
N ILE A 57 -7.48 -9.41 -1.28
CA ILE A 57 -7.92 -8.02 -1.14
C ILE A 57 -6.70 -7.11 -1.23
N ALA A 58 -6.84 -5.99 -1.92
CA ALA A 58 -5.88 -4.89 -1.89
C ALA A 58 -6.60 -3.61 -1.49
N CYS A 59 -5.90 -2.77 -0.74
CA CYS A 59 -6.45 -1.50 -0.29
C CYS A 59 -5.42 -0.39 -0.53
N GLY A 60 -5.87 0.67 -1.19
CA GLY A 60 -5.12 1.90 -1.40
C GLY A 60 -5.36 2.90 -0.29
N ASP A 61 -5.18 4.20 -0.55
CA ASP A 61 -5.45 5.22 0.48
C ASP A 61 -6.93 5.32 0.82
N SER A 62 -7.82 5.25 -0.17
CA SER A 62 -9.27 5.49 -0.01
C SER A 62 -10.15 4.60 -0.89
N HIS A 63 -9.58 3.56 -1.49
CA HIS A 63 -10.31 2.57 -2.29
C HIS A 63 -9.79 1.17 -2.02
N CYS A 64 -10.62 0.17 -2.28
CA CYS A 64 -10.30 -1.23 -2.07
C CYS A 64 -10.74 -2.07 -3.26
N LEU A 65 -10.07 -3.19 -3.44
CA LEU A 65 -10.39 -4.19 -4.46
C LEU A 65 -10.40 -5.58 -3.84
N ALA A 66 -11.26 -6.44 -4.35
CA ALA A 66 -11.30 -7.86 -4.04
C ALA A 66 -11.24 -8.69 -5.32
N VAL A 67 -10.37 -9.69 -5.32
CA VAL A 67 -10.24 -10.69 -6.39
C VAL A 67 -10.89 -11.98 -5.89
N THR A 68 -11.79 -12.58 -6.67
CA THR A 68 -12.42 -13.86 -6.35
C THR A 68 -11.53 -15.05 -6.71
N MET A 69 -11.88 -16.26 -6.26
CA MET A 69 -11.18 -17.48 -6.64
C MET A 69 -11.26 -17.77 -8.15
N GLU A 70 -12.29 -17.27 -8.82
CA GLU A 70 -12.51 -17.35 -10.27
C GLU A 70 -11.78 -16.24 -11.06
N GLY A 71 -11.07 -15.34 -10.36
CA GLY A 71 -10.33 -14.23 -10.97
C GLY A 71 -11.19 -13.02 -11.34
N GLU A 72 -12.43 -12.93 -10.86
CA GLU A 72 -13.25 -11.72 -11.01
C GLU A 72 -12.78 -10.63 -10.05
N VAL A 73 -12.93 -9.36 -10.44
CA VAL A 73 -12.51 -8.22 -9.60
C VAL A 73 -13.70 -7.34 -9.25
N GLN A 74 -13.82 -7.02 -7.96
CA GLN A 74 -14.73 -6.00 -7.45
C GLN A 74 -13.95 -4.86 -6.81
N SER A 75 -14.48 -3.64 -6.89
CA SER A 75 -13.86 -2.43 -6.35
C SER A 75 -14.87 -1.50 -5.69
N TRP A 76 -14.44 -0.76 -4.67
CA TRP A 76 -15.24 0.26 -3.98
C TRP A 76 -14.37 1.34 -3.32
N GLY A 77 -14.99 2.44 -2.90
CA GLY A 77 -14.35 3.59 -2.30
C GLY A 77 -14.30 4.81 -3.21
N ARG A 78 -13.27 5.63 -3.04
CA ARG A 78 -12.99 6.85 -3.82
C ARG A 78 -12.68 6.51 -5.28
N ASN A 79 -13.20 7.30 -6.22
CA ASN A 79 -13.06 7.08 -7.67
C ASN A 79 -12.79 8.35 -8.50
N GLN A 80 -12.42 9.48 -7.88
CA GLN A 80 -12.28 10.76 -8.60
C GLN A 80 -11.31 10.74 -9.79
N ASN A 81 -10.38 9.78 -9.86
CA ASN A 81 -9.43 9.61 -10.95
C ASN A 81 -9.64 8.29 -11.72
N GLY A 82 -10.75 7.60 -11.49
CA GLY A 82 -11.07 6.33 -12.14
C GLY A 82 -10.40 5.11 -11.50
N GLN A 83 -9.85 5.21 -10.29
CA GLN A 83 -9.10 4.12 -9.63
C GLN A 83 -9.92 2.86 -9.32
N LEU A 84 -11.26 2.94 -9.38
CA LEU A 84 -12.11 1.76 -9.31
C LEU A 84 -12.18 1.00 -10.65
N GLY A 85 -11.83 1.62 -11.77
CA GLY A 85 -11.83 0.94 -13.08
C GLY A 85 -13.22 0.72 -13.68
N LEU A 86 -14.23 1.45 -13.17
CA LEU A 86 -15.66 1.29 -13.54
C LEU A 86 -16.07 2.12 -14.77
N GLY A 87 -15.14 2.83 -15.42
CA GLY A 87 -15.43 3.72 -16.56
C GLY A 87 -16.05 5.06 -16.18
N THR A 88 -16.12 5.37 -14.88
CA THR A 88 -16.66 6.62 -14.33
C THR A 88 -15.69 7.23 -13.32
N THR A 89 -15.99 8.43 -12.83
CA THR A 89 -15.28 9.10 -11.72
C THR A 89 -16.11 9.18 -10.43
N GLU A 90 -17.23 8.46 -10.38
CA GLU A 90 -18.15 8.47 -9.23
C GLU A 90 -17.69 7.48 -8.16
N ASP A 91 -17.64 7.94 -6.92
CA ASP A 91 -17.31 7.10 -5.76
C ASP A 91 -18.34 5.96 -5.62
N SER A 92 -17.89 4.79 -5.18
CA SER A 92 -18.76 3.63 -4.94
C SER A 92 -18.76 3.23 -3.48
N LEU A 93 -19.90 3.36 -2.80
CA LEU A 93 -20.04 3.02 -1.38
C LEU A 93 -20.15 1.51 -1.12
N VAL A 94 -20.29 0.70 -2.19
CA VAL A 94 -20.38 -0.76 -2.15
C VAL A 94 -19.47 -1.38 -3.22
N PRO A 95 -19.00 -2.62 -3.03
CA PRO A 95 -18.31 -3.37 -4.09
C PRO A 95 -19.09 -3.42 -5.40
N GLN A 96 -18.43 -3.06 -6.50
CA GLN A 96 -18.94 -3.18 -7.86
C GLN A 96 -17.95 -3.96 -8.73
N LYS A 97 -18.46 -4.82 -9.61
CA LYS A 97 -17.66 -5.63 -10.54
C LYS A 97 -17.01 -4.76 -11.61
N ILE A 98 -15.75 -5.04 -11.90
CA ILE A 98 -15.01 -4.39 -13.00
C ILE A 98 -15.26 -5.16 -14.30
N GLU A 99 -16.25 -4.73 -15.08
CA GLU A 99 -16.65 -5.41 -16.33
C GLU A 99 -15.53 -5.46 -17.38
N ALA A 100 -14.54 -4.58 -17.31
CA ALA A 100 -13.37 -4.59 -18.20
C ALA A 100 -12.52 -5.87 -18.09
N PHE A 101 -12.63 -6.63 -16.99
CA PHE A 101 -11.97 -7.93 -16.80
C PHE A 101 -12.86 -9.13 -17.13
N LYS A 102 -14.02 -8.93 -17.75
CA LYS A 102 -14.90 -10.05 -18.12
C LYS A 102 -14.17 -11.04 -19.05
N GLY A 103 -14.00 -12.28 -18.59
CA GLY A 103 -13.28 -13.32 -19.31
C GLY A 103 -11.75 -13.25 -19.20
N ILE A 104 -11.22 -12.35 -18.37
CA ILE A 104 -9.78 -12.21 -18.11
C ILE A 104 -9.54 -12.58 -16.64
N PRO A 105 -8.99 -13.78 -16.35
CA PRO A 105 -8.78 -14.22 -14.97
C PRO A 105 -7.66 -13.39 -14.31
N VAL A 106 -8.04 -12.56 -13.34
CA VAL A 106 -7.08 -11.74 -12.58
C VAL A 106 -6.45 -12.57 -11.47
N LYS A 107 -5.12 -12.59 -11.45
CA LYS A 107 -4.35 -13.30 -10.43
C LYS A 107 -4.30 -12.53 -9.13
N MET A 108 -3.96 -11.24 -9.23
CA MET A 108 -3.83 -10.33 -8.09
C MET A 108 -3.93 -8.86 -8.50
N VAL A 109 -4.25 -8.01 -7.52
CA VAL A 109 -4.35 -6.55 -7.65
C VAL A 109 -3.50 -5.85 -6.59
N ALA A 110 -3.09 -4.62 -6.88
CA ALA A 110 -2.42 -3.72 -5.96
C ALA A 110 -3.00 -2.31 -6.09
N ALA A 111 -3.02 -1.55 -5.00
CA ALA A 111 -3.65 -0.24 -4.95
C ALA A 111 -2.72 0.76 -4.24
N GLY A 112 -2.47 1.90 -4.89
CA GLY A 112 -1.73 3.03 -4.32
C GLY A 112 -2.67 4.12 -3.79
N ALA A 113 -2.27 5.38 -3.91
CA ALA A 113 -3.10 6.52 -3.46
C ALA A 113 -4.48 6.53 -4.15
N GLU A 114 -4.41 6.61 -5.47
CA GLU A 114 -5.53 6.87 -6.39
C GLU A 114 -5.25 6.17 -7.73
N HIS A 115 -4.46 5.10 -7.70
CA HIS A 115 -4.16 4.26 -8.86
C HIS A 115 -4.19 2.80 -8.45
N THR A 116 -4.35 1.95 -9.44
CA THR A 116 -4.51 0.52 -9.25
C THR A 116 -3.77 -0.21 -10.35
N ALA A 117 -3.18 -1.35 -10.01
CA ALA A 117 -2.56 -2.25 -10.95
C ALA A 117 -3.06 -3.68 -10.73
N ALA A 118 -3.00 -4.49 -11.78
CA ALA A 118 -3.37 -5.90 -11.72
C ALA A 118 -2.43 -6.75 -12.59
N VAL A 119 -2.28 -8.01 -12.18
CA VAL A 119 -1.63 -9.05 -12.97
C VAL A 119 -2.64 -10.16 -13.23
N THR A 120 -2.75 -10.61 -14.47
CA THR A 120 -3.61 -11.74 -14.86
C THR A 120 -2.92 -13.09 -14.62
N GLU A 121 -3.67 -14.19 -14.63
CA GLU A 121 -3.07 -15.53 -14.51
C GLU A 121 -2.10 -15.86 -15.66
N ASP A 122 -2.31 -15.27 -16.84
CA ASP A 122 -1.41 -15.41 -18.00
C ASP A 122 -0.17 -14.49 -17.94
N GLY A 123 -0.08 -13.66 -16.90
CA GLY A 123 1.04 -12.77 -16.63
C GLY A 123 0.97 -11.41 -17.33
N GLU A 124 -0.22 -10.97 -17.74
CA GLU A 124 -0.41 -9.64 -18.32
C GLU A 124 -0.56 -8.58 -17.22
N LEU A 125 0.12 -7.45 -17.38
CA LEU A 125 0.08 -6.33 -16.44
C LEU A 125 -0.93 -5.27 -16.91
N TYR A 126 -1.73 -4.76 -15.97
CA TYR A 126 -2.71 -3.70 -16.21
C TYR A 126 -2.50 -2.54 -15.22
N GLY A 127 -2.81 -1.31 -15.65
CA GLY A 127 -2.80 -0.12 -14.81
C GLY A 127 -3.99 0.79 -15.11
N TRP A 128 -4.58 1.38 -14.06
CA TRP A 128 -5.63 2.40 -14.17
C TRP A 128 -5.71 3.34 -12.96
N GLY A 129 -6.58 4.35 -13.05
CA GLY A 129 -6.70 5.44 -12.08
C GLY A 129 -5.82 6.64 -12.46
N TRP A 130 -5.33 7.33 -11.44
CA TRP A 130 -4.46 8.50 -11.55
C TRP A 130 -3.10 8.13 -12.14
N GLY A 131 -2.68 8.81 -13.21
CA GLY A 131 -1.48 8.45 -13.98
C GLY A 131 -0.44 9.55 -14.15
N ARG A 132 -0.55 10.68 -13.45
CA ARG A 132 0.27 11.88 -13.75
C ARG A 132 1.78 11.72 -13.53
N TYR A 133 2.21 10.72 -12.75
CA TYR A 133 3.63 10.39 -12.59
C TYR A 133 4.08 9.19 -13.43
N GLY A 134 3.26 8.71 -14.37
CA GLY A 134 3.60 7.52 -15.17
C GLY A 134 3.42 6.20 -14.41
N ASN A 135 2.85 6.24 -13.21
CA ASN A 135 2.66 5.10 -12.31
C ASN A 135 1.65 4.05 -12.84
N LEU A 136 1.06 4.26 -14.02
CA LEU A 136 0.27 3.25 -14.73
C LEU A 136 1.12 2.39 -15.69
N GLY A 137 2.34 2.83 -16.02
CA GLY A 137 3.24 2.09 -16.92
C GLY A 137 2.85 2.14 -18.39
N LEU A 138 1.95 3.05 -18.77
CA LEU A 138 1.34 3.11 -20.11
C LEU A 138 2.10 4.02 -21.09
N GLY A 139 3.23 4.61 -20.68
CA GLY A 139 4.02 5.50 -21.53
C GLY A 139 3.56 6.95 -21.60
N ASP A 140 2.56 7.32 -20.80
CA ASP A 140 2.07 8.70 -20.71
C ASP A 140 1.71 9.07 -19.26
N ARG A 141 1.25 10.32 -19.11
CA ARG A 141 0.85 10.90 -17.82
C ARG A 141 -0.67 11.11 -17.73
N ASN A 142 -1.46 10.34 -18.46
CA ASN A 142 -2.92 10.47 -18.47
C ASN A 142 -3.57 9.51 -17.47
N ASP A 143 -4.70 9.90 -16.90
CA ASP A 143 -5.50 9.02 -16.05
C ASP A 143 -6.24 7.98 -16.92
N ARG A 144 -6.65 6.85 -16.33
CA ARG A 144 -7.48 5.84 -17.02
C ARG A 144 -8.67 5.46 -16.15
N LEU A 145 -9.87 5.53 -16.72
CA LEU A 145 -11.11 5.19 -16.01
C LEU A 145 -11.43 3.69 -16.02
N VAL A 146 -10.72 2.91 -16.85
CA VAL A 146 -10.82 1.46 -16.97
C VAL A 146 -9.42 0.85 -16.99
N PRO A 147 -9.24 -0.42 -16.58
CA PRO A 147 -8.00 -1.15 -16.74
C PRO A 147 -7.45 -1.11 -18.16
N VAL A 148 -6.18 -0.72 -18.32
CA VAL A 148 -5.48 -0.75 -19.61
C VAL A 148 -4.24 -1.61 -19.50
N LYS A 149 -4.03 -2.49 -20.49
CA LYS A 149 -2.88 -3.39 -20.56
C LYS A 149 -1.58 -2.60 -20.79
N VAL A 150 -0.55 -2.94 -20.04
CA VAL A 150 0.79 -2.35 -20.13
C VAL A 150 1.60 -3.06 -21.22
N SER A 151 1.75 -2.41 -22.37
CA SER A 151 2.40 -2.99 -23.54
C SER A 151 3.92 -3.12 -23.43
N ALA A 152 4.60 -2.37 -22.55
CA ALA A 152 6.07 -2.36 -22.46
C ALA A 152 6.70 -3.61 -21.82
N THR A 153 5.89 -4.64 -21.56
CA THR A 153 6.32 -5.92 -20.97
C THR A 153 6.40 -7.04 -22.00
N VAL A 154 6.38 -6.73 -23.31
CA VAL A 154 6.43 -7.76 -24.38
C VAL A 154 7.65 -8.67 -24.18
N GLY A 155 7.39 -9.96 -23.91
CA GLY A 155 8.41 -10.99 -23.71
C GLY A 155 8.59 -11.43 -22.25
N GLU A 156 8.11 -10.66 -21.27
CA GLU A 156 8.19 -10.98 -19.84
C GLU A 156 6.79 -11.11 -19.24
N LYS A 157 6.46 -12.27 -18.69
CA LYS A 157 5.21 -12.47 -17.96
C LYS A 157 5.35 -11.95 -16.55
N MET A 158 4.45 -11.08 -16.11
CA MET A 158 4.46 -10.58 -14.75
C MET A 158 3.88 -11.61 -13.78
N PHE A 159 4.54 -11.80 -12.65
CA PHE A 159 4.14 -12.75 -11.61
C PHE A 159 3.42 -12.05 -10.46
N MET A 160 3.86 -10.86 -10.08
CA MET A 160 3.25 -10.06 -9.01
C MET A 160 3.42 -8.56 -9.19
N VAL A 161 2.57 -7.81 -8.51
CA VAL A 161 2.57 -6.34 -8.51
C VAL A 161 2.30 -5.81 -7.10
N ALA A 162 2.94 -4.70 -6.76
CA ALA A 162 2.69 -3.91 -5.56
C ALA A 162 2.67 -2.43 -5.94
N CYS A 163 1.90 -1.63 -5.19
CA CYS A 163 1.85 -0.18 -5.35
C CYS A 163 2.36 0.45 -4.07
N GLY A 164 3.23 1.45 -4.20
CA GLY A 164 3.37 2.47 -3.17
C GLY A 164 2.37 3.59 -3.41
N TRP A 165 2.64 4.78 -2.87
CA TRP A 165 1.68 5.89 -3.01
C TRP A 165 1.45 6.30 -4.46
N ARG A 166 2.54 6.60 -5.17
CA ARG A 166 2.54 7.10 -6.55
C ARG A 166 3.59 6.41 -7.43
N HIS A 167 3.98 5.19 -7.06
CA HIS A 167 4.88 4.35 -7.83
C HIS A 167 4.38 2.91 -7.78
N THR A 168 4.80 2.12 -8.76
CA THR A 168 4.37 0.74 -8.94
C THR A 168 5.60 -0.15 -9.14
N ILE A 169 5.52 -1.35 -8.58
CA ILE A 169 6.60 -2.32 -8.54
C ILE A 169 6.01 -3.62 -9.10
N CYS A 170 6.68 -4.27 -10.02
CA CYS A 170 6.30 -5.60 -10.48
C CYS A 170 7.50 -6.52 -10.60
N VAL A 171 7.24 -7.82 -10.50
CA VAL A 171 8.25 -8.86 -10.65
C VAL A 171 7.79 -9.80 -11.75
N SER A 172 8.68 -10.12 -12.69
CA SER A 172 8.37 -11.10 -13.75
C SER A 172 8.52 -12.54 -13.27
N SER A 173 8.08 -13.50 -14.07
CA SER A 173 8.19 -14.94 -13.76
C SER A 173 9.65 -15.41 -13.68
N SER A 174 10.61 -14.66 -14.23
CA SER A 174 12.05 -14.92 -14.11
C SER A 174 12.64 -14.37 -12.80
N GLY A 175 11.84 -13.70 -11.96
CA GLY A 175 12.29 -13.07 -10.71
C GLY A 175 12.86 -11.66 -10.91
N ALA A 176 12.85 -11.13 -12.14
CA ALA A 176 13.35 -9.79 -12.43
C ALA A 176 12.41 -8.71 -11.89
N LEU A 177 12.99 -7.73 -11.19
CA LEU A 177 12.29 -6.61 -10.59
C LEU A 177 12.19 -5.42 -11.54
N TYR A 178 10.99 -4.83 -11.62
CA TYR A 178 10.69 -3.63 -12.39
C TYR A 178 9.97 -2.60 -11.54
N THR A 179 10.23 -1.32 -11.80
CA THR A 179 9.65 -0.18 -11.11
C THR A 179 9.28 0.92 -12.10
N TYR A 180 8.22 1.66 -11.80
CA TYR A 180 7.77 2.78 -12.61
C TYR A 180 6.89 3.74 -11.81
N GLY A 181 6.70 4.95 -12.32
CA GLY A 181 6.00 6.03 -11.65
C GLY A 181 6.94 7.10 -11.09
N TRP A 182 6.61 7.60 -9.90
CA TRP A 182 7.31 8.72 -9.28
C TRP A 182 8.61 8.32 -8.60
N SER A 183 9.72 9.03 -8.86
CA SER A 183 11.04 8.76 -8.22
C SER A 183 11.70 9.94 -7.52
N LYS A 184 10.96 10.98 -7.13
CA LYS A 184 11.55 12.16 -6.45
C LYS A 184 12.42 11.84 -5.22
N TYR A 185 12.19 10.71 -4.56
CA TYR A 185 12.96 10.23 -3.40
C TYR A 185 13.80 8.99 -3.70
N GLY A 186 13.98 8.66 -4.98
CA GLY A 186 14.74 7.49 -5.42
C GLY A 186 14.00 6.16 -5.23
N GLN A 187 12.69 6.19 -4.97
CA GLN A 187 11.91 4.99 -4.65
C GLN A 187 11.75 3.99 -5.80
N LEU A 188 12.18 4.35 -7.02
CA LEU A 188 12.29 3.39 -8.13
C LEU A 188 13.61 2.60 -8.09
N GLY A 189 14.65 3.05 -7.40
CA GLY A 189 15.85 2.24 -7.19
C GLY A 189 16.81 2.16 -8.38
N HIS A 190 16.77 3.14 -9.29
CA HIS A 190 17.59 3.16 -10.51
C HIS A 190 18.92 3.92 -10.38
N GLY A 191 19.26 4.40 -9.18
CA GLY A 191 20.46 5.22 -8.94
C GLY A 191 20.28 6.71 -9.22
N ASP A 192 19.05 7.14 -9.53
CA ASP A 192 18.67 8.53 -9.81
C ASP A 192 17.29 8.86 -9.19
N PHE A 193 16.76 10.04 -9.55
CA PHE A 193 15.48 10.56 -9.05
C PHE A 193 14.45 10.78 -10.17
N GLU A 194 14.62 10.12 -11.32
CA GLU A 194 13.80 10.35 -12.51
C GLU A 194 12.54 9.47 -12.53
N ASP A 195 11.43 10.05 -13.01
CA ASP A 195 10.19 9.30 -13.18
C ASP A 195 10.28 8.36 -14.39
N HIS A 196 9.73 7.15 -14.27
CA HIS A 196 9.63 6.21 -15.39
C HIS A 196 8.17 6.00 -15.80
N LEU A 197 7.85 6.24 -17.07
CA LEU A 197 6.49 6.09 -17.62
C LEU A 197 6.16 4.64 -18.05
N PHE A 198 7.17 3.77 -18.07
CA PHE A 198 7.08 2.36 -18.40
C PHE A 198 7.80 1.54 -17.32
N PRO A 199 7.41 0.27 -17.10
CA PRO A 199 8.18 -0.63 -16.24
C PRO A 199 9.65 -0.66 -16.64
N HIS A 200 10.53 -0.28 -15.70
CA HIS A 200 11.97 -0.24 -15.92
C HIS A 200 12.67 -1.21 -14.98
N LYS A 201 13.58 -2.04 -15.51
CA LYS A 201 14.24 -3.10 -14.75
C LYS A 201 15.23 -2.49 -13.76
N VAL A 202 15.18 -2.93 -12.49
CA VAL A 202 16.12 -2.52 -11.45
C VAL A 202 17.42 -3.32 -11.61
N GLN A 203 18.40 -2.74 -12.31
CA GLN A 203 19.66 -3.44 -12.65
C GLN A 203 20.49 -3.82 -11.42
N ALA A 204 20.39 -3.07 -10.33
CA ALA A 204 21.11 -3.38 -9.09
C ALA A 204 20.75 -4.74 -8.48
N LEU A 205 19.59 -5.32 -8.86
CA LEU A 205 19.10 -6.62 -8.38
C LEU A 205 18.93 -7.63 -9.53
N HIS A 206 19.65 -7.47 -10.64
CA HIS A 206 19.48 -8.33 -11.83
C HIS A 206 19.88 -9.80 -11.61
N ASP A 207 20.84 -10.06 -10.70
CA ASP A 207 21.32 -11.40 -10.35
C ASP A 207 20.49 -12.06 -9.24
N SER A 208 19.56 -11.32 -8.63
CA SER A 208 18.75 -11.78 -7.51
C SER A 208 17.35 -12.16 -7.97
N PHE A 209 16.86 -13.31 -7.53
CA PHE A 209 15.47 -13.71 -7.78
C PHE A 209 14.57 -13.04 -6.74
N THR A 210 13.77 -12.04 -7.14
CA THR A 210 12.84 -11.37 -6.22
C THR A 210 11.62 -12.25 -5.95
N SER A 211 11.32 -12.51 -4.67
CA SER A 211 10.23 -13.37 -4.21
C SER A 211 9.04 -12.60 -3.64
N GLN A 212 9.26 -11.41 -3.06
CA GLN A 212 8.18 -10.52 -2.58
C GLN A 212 8.56 -9.05 -2.76
N ILE A 213 7.55 -8.19 -2.88
CA ILE A 213 7.69 -6.75 -3.04
C ILE A 213 6.68 -6.01 -2.17
N SER A 214 7.05 -4.83 -1.67
CA SER A 214 6.13 -3.97 -0.92
C SER A 214 6.47 -2.50 -1.15
N GLY A 215 5.46 -1.71 -1.53
CA GLY A 215 5.58 -0.27 -1.74
C GLY A 215 5.03 0.49 -0.53
N GLY A 216 5.85 1.34 0.06
CA GLY A 216 5.42 2.30 1.08
C GLY A 216 4.94 3.61 0.48
N TRP A 217 4.85 4.67 1.31
CA TRP A 217 4.47 5.99 0.80
C TRP A 217 5.47 6.49 -0.26
N ARG A 218 6.75 6.40 0.06
CA ARG A 218 7.87 6.93 -0.72
C ARG A 218 9.13 6.06 -0.62
N HIS A 219 8.99 4.82 -0.16
CA HIS A 219 10.07 3.86 -0.05
C HIS A 219 9.58 2.50 -0.58
N THR A 220 10.53 1.63 -0.89
CA THR A 220 10.27 0.33 -1.52
C THR A 220 11.09 -0.73 -0.83
N MET A 221 10.50 -1.92 -0.71
CA MET A 221 11.15 -3.13 -0.21
C MET A 221 11.03 -4.25 -1.23
N ALA A 222 12.11 -4.99 -1.45
CA ALA A 222 12.14 -6.23 -2.21
C ALA A 222 12.85 -7.32 -1.41
N LEU A 223 12.20 -8.47 -1.32
CA LEU A 223 12.72 -9.67 -0.68
C LEU A 223 13.14 -10.66 -1.76
N THR A 224 14.36 -11.18 -1.67
CA THR A 224 14.87 -12.21 -2.58
C THR A 224 14.44 -13.61 -2.17
N ALA A 225 14.63 -14.62 -3.03
CA ALA A 225 14.27 -16.01 -2.75
C ALA A 225 15.17 -16.68 -1.69
N ASP A 226 16.40 -16.20 -1.52
CA ASP A 226 17.34 -16.63 -0.49
C ASP A 226 17.12 -15.94 0.87
N GLY A 227 16.17 -15.00 0.94
CA GLY A 227 15.73 -14.36 2.18
C GLY A 227 16.44 -13.07 2.52
N GLU A 228 17.14 -12.46 1.57
CA GLU A 228 17.78 -11.15 1.72
C GLU A 228 16.77 -10.03 1.43
N LEU A 229 16.70 -9.06 2.34
CA LEU A 229 15.82 -7.91 2.21
C LEU A 229 16.61 -6.69 1.72
N TYR A 230 16.10 -6.05 0.67
CA TYR A 230 16.61 -4.79 0.15
C TYR A 230 15.57 -3.68 0.30
N GLY A 231 16.00 -2.51 0.76
CA GLY A 231 15.20 -1.31 0.91
C GLY A 231 15.82 -0.12 0.19
N TRP A 232 14.97 0.78 -0.33
CA TRP A 232 15.40 2.05 -0.93
C TRP A 232 14.27 3.09 -0.94
N GLY A 233 14.59 4.30 -1.35
CA GLY A 233 13.71 5.45 -1.41
C GLY A 233 13.89 6.41 -0.23
N TRP A 234 12.80 7.07 0.14
CA TRP A 234 12.77 8.04 1.22
C TRP A 234 13.08 7.41 2.58
N ASN A 235 13.99 7.99 3.34
CA ASN A 235 14.49 7.45 4.61
C ASN A 235 14.55 8.47 5.76
N LYS A 236 13.83 9.61 5.66
CA LYS A 236 13.84 10.63 6.72
C LYS A 236 13.59 10.09 8.14
N PHE A 237 12.74 9.07 8.29
CA PHE A 237 12.41 8.48 9.58
C PHE A 237 13.10 7.12 9.81
N GLY A 238 14.06 6.75 8.96
CA GLY A 238 14.76 5.48 9.08
C GLY A 238 14.01 4.29 8.49
N GLN A 239 12.93 4.51 7.73
CA GLN A 239 12.08 3.43 7.18
C GLN A 239 12.75 2.55 6.13
N VAL A 240 13.94 2.90 5.63
CA VAL A 240 14.74 1.99 4.79
C VAL A 240 15.45 0.94 5.67
N GLY A 241 15.75 1.25 6.94
CA GLY A 241 16.24 0.27 7.91
C GLY A 241 17.74 -0.02 7.87
N VAL A 242 18.54 0.88 7.30
CA VAL A 242 19.98 0.64 7.03
C VAL A 242 20.92 1.38 8.00
N GLY A 243 20.40 1.89 9.11
CA GLY A 243 21.22 2.52 10.16
C GLY A 243 21.51 4.01 9.96
N ASP A 244 20.90 4.63 8.95
CA ASP A 244 20.97 6.06 8.69
C ASP A 244 19.58 6.66 8.43
N ASN A 245 19.54 7.97 8.17
CA ASN A 245 18.34 8.72 7.81
C ASN A 245 18.49 9.42 6.45
N VAL A 246 19.28 8.83 5.55
CA VAL A 246 19.59 9.37 4.21
C VAL A 246 18.78 8.62 3.17
N ASP A 247 18.20 9.33 2.22
CA ASP A 247 17.44 8.73 1.12
C ASP A 247 18.38 7.89 0.23
N HIS A 248 17.93 6.70 -0.17
CA HIS A 248 18.71 5.78 -0.98
C HIS A 248 18.06 5.62 -2.36
N CYS A 249 18.69 6.09 -3.44
CA CYS A 249 18.16 5.93 -4.80
C CYS A 249 18.50 4.60 -5.46
N SER A 250 19.20 3.70 -4.75
CA SER A 250 19.53 2.34 -5.17
C SER A 250 19.21 1.36 -4.04
N PRO A 251 18.88 0.09 -4.34
CA PRO A 251 18.65 -0.94 -3.33
C PRO A 251 19.82 -1.11 -2.36
N VAL A 252 19.53 -1.08 -1.06
CA VAL A 252 20.49 -1.33 0.02
C VAL A 252 20.00 -2.49 0.88
N GLN A 253 20.89 -3.43 1.20
CA GLN A 253 20.54 -4.60 1.99
C GLN A 253 20.26 -4.22 3.45
N VAL A 254 19.11 -4.62 3.96
CA VAL A 254 18.71 -4.49 5.37
C VAL A 254 19.27 -5.66 6.15
N LYS A 255 20.02 -5.38 7.23
CA LYS A 255 20.67 -6.41 8.05
C LYS A 255 19.85 -6.76 9.27
N PHE A 256 19.80 -8.05 9.59
CA PHE A 256 19.10 -8.61 10.74
C PHE A 256 20.08 -9.35 11.66
N PRO A 257 19.77 -9.46 12.97
CA PRO A 257 20.62 -10.22 13.90
C PRO A 257 20.87 -11.65 13.42
N HIS A 258 22.13 -12.10 13.48
CA HIS A 258 22.56 -13.44 13.07
C HIS A 258 22.25 -13.78 11.61
N ASP A 259 22.11 -12.78 10.74
CA ASP A 259 21.79 -12.93 9.31
C ASP A 259 20.56 -13.83 9.05
N GLN A 260 19.60 -13.80 9.97
CA GLN A 260 18.34 -14.54 9.82
C GLN A 260 17.59 -14.11 8.55
N LYS A 261 17.07 -15.09 7.82
CA LYS A 261 16.37 -14.85 6.56
C LYS A 261 15.00 -14.23 6.79
N VAL A 262 14.64 -13.26 5.96
CA VAL A 262 13.31 -12.66 5.95
C VAL A 262 12.37 -13.54 5.12
N ILE A 263 11.13 -13.70 5.58
CA ILE A 263 10.10 -14.50 4.92
C ILE A 263 8.83 -13.72 4.59
N LEU A 264 8.59 -12.56 5.22
CA LEU A 264 7.45 -11.68 4.92
C LEU A 264 7.86 -10.22 5.11
N ILE A 265 7.30 -9.35 4.27
CA ILE A 265 7.54 -7.90 4.32
C ILE A 265 6.23 -7.12 4.18
N SER A 266 6.17 -5.96 4.82
CA SER A 266 5.07 -5.00 4.63
C SER A 266 5.53 -3.58 4.88
N CYS A 267 5.28 -2.70 3.92
CA CYS A 267 5.53 -1.28 4.03
C CYS A 267 4.27 -0.53 4.45
N GLY A 268 4.38 0.28 5.49
CA GLY A 268 3.42 1.34 5.80
C GLY A 268 3.80 2.64 5.08
N TRP A 269 3.18 3.75 5.49
CA TRP A 269 3.55 5.04 4.92
C TRP A 269 5.00 5.45 5.25
N ARG A 270 5.39 5.25 6.52
CA ARG A 270 6.65 5.77 7.08
C ARG A 270 7.35 4.74 7.98
N HIS A 271 6.90 3.50 7.96
CA HIS A 271 7.44 2.41 8.75
C HIS A 271 7.40 1.14 7.93
N THR A 272 8.14 0.13 8.35
CA THR A 272 8.25 -1.15 7.66
C THR A 272 8.24 -2.27 8.69
N LEU A 273 7.61 -3.38 8.32
CA LEU A 273 7.51 -4.61 9.09
C LEU A 273 8.17 -5.74 8.30
N ALA A 274 8.83 -6.64 9.02
CA ALA A 274 9.34 -7.88 8.45
C ALA A 274 9.17 -9.05 9.42
N VAL A 275 8.96 -10.25 8.88
CA VAL A 275 8.98 -11.50 9.64
C VAL A 275 10.13 -12.36 9.15
N THR A 276 10.84 -13.01 10.06
CA THR A 276 12.00 -13.86 9.73
C THR A 276 11.66 -15.34 9.84
N GLU A 277 12.51 -16.21 9.28
CA GLU A 277 12.37 -17.67 9.35
C GLU A 277 12.35 -18.21 10.80
N ARG A 278 12.81 -17.40 11.76
CA ARG A 278 12.77 -17.69 13.20
C ARG A 278 11.45 -17.32 13.87
N GLN A 279 10.43 -16.94 13.10
CA GLN A 279 9.15 -16.44 13.62
C GLN A 279 9.31 -15.18 14.48
N ASN A 280 10.32 -14.37 14.19
CA ASN A 280 10.51 -13.07 14.83
C ASN A 280 9.89 -11.98 13.96
N VAL A 281 9.23 -11.02 14.59
CA VAL A 281 8.65 -9.85 13.93
C VAL A 281 9.52 -8.64 14.23
N PHE A 282 9.93 -7.92 13.20
CA PHE A 282 10.71 -6.70 13.29
C PHE A 282 9.92 -5.52 12.75
N SER A 283 10.17 -4.33 13.32
CA SER A 283 9.66 -3.07 12.81
C SER A 283 10.70 -1.95 12.91
N TRP A 284 10.66 -1.04 11.96
CA TRP A 284 11.48 0.18 11.92
C TRP A 284 10.79 1.31 11.15
N GLY A 285 11.36 2.51 11.21
CA GLY A 285 10.84 3.74 10.66
C GLY A 285 10.20 4.64 11.73
N ARG A 286 9.14 5.37 11.35
CA ARG A 286 8.39 6.27 12.22
C ARG A 286 7.68 5.51 13.35
N GLY A 287 7.84 5.95 14.59
CA GLY A 287 7.24 5.34 15.78
C GLY A 287 6.33 6.24 16.62
N THR A 288 6.09 7.50 16.22
CA THR A 288 5.36 8.47 17.04
C THR A 288 3.89 8.13 17.37
N ASN A 289 3.29 7.17 16.67
CA ASN A 289 1.92 6.70 16.92
C ASN A 289 1.91 5.28 17.53
N GLY A 290 3.07 4.78 17.99
CA GLY A 290 3.21 3.42 18.50
C GLY A 290 3.16 2.33 17.43
N GLN A 291 3.16 2.70 16.13
CA GLN A 291 3.02 1.76 15.01
C GLN A 291 4.18 0.75 14.90
N LEU A 292 5.29 0.98 15.59
CA LEU A 292 6.39 0.03 15.66
C LEU A 292 6.13 -1.09 16.69
N GLY A 293 5.22 -0.91 17.65
CA GLY A 293 4.89 -1.95 18.62
C GLY A 293 5.93 -2.18 19.74
N HIS A 294 6.89 -1.27 19.92
CA HIS A 294 7.98 -1.40 20.91
C HIS A 294 7.64 -0.87 22.31
N GLY A 295 6.40 -0.42 22.55
CA GLY A 295 5.99 0.24 23.80
C GLY A 295 6.53 1.67 23.97
N GLU A 296 7.28 2.18 22.98
CA GLU A 296 7.86 3.52 22.95
C GLU A 296 7.42 4.27 21.70
N SER A 297 7.29 5.60 21.78
CA SER A 297 6.90 6.47 20.66
C SER A 297 8.10 7.10 19.95
N VAL A 298 9.12 6.30 19.62
CA VAL A 298 10.41 6.76 19.07
C VAL A 298 10.67 6.13 17.70
N ASP A 299 11.20 6.94 16.77
CA ASP A 299 11.59 6.50 15.43
C ASP A 299 12.83 5.57 15.51
N ARG A 300 12.91 4.57 14.62
CA ARG A 300 14.02 3.60 14.57
C ARG A 300 14.53 3.48 13.15
N ASN A 301 15.84 3.58 12.94
CA ASN A 301 16.45 3.50 11.60
C ASN A 301 17.13 2.15 11.31
N VAL A 302 16.98 1.19 12.22
CA VAL A 302 17.39 -0.21 12.08
C VAL A 302 16.23 -1.11 12.52
N PRO A 303 16.11 -2.34 11.98
CA PRO A 303 15.13 -3.31 12.44
C PRO A 303 15.24 -3.54 13.94
N ARG A 304 14.12 -3.35 14.66
CA ARG A 304 14.00 -3.70 16.08
C ARG A 304 12.93 -4.77 16.24
N ILE A 305 13.22 -5.77 17.07
CA ILE A 305 12.32 -6.89 17.35
C ILE A 305 11.08 -6.40 18.12
N ILE A 306 9.90 -6.88 17.75
CA ILE A 306 8.66 -6.71 18.50
C ILE A 306 8.58 -7.87 19.48
N GLU A 307 9.03 -7.63 20.72
CA GLU A 307 9.12 -8.62 21.80
C GLU A 307 7.83 -9.44 21.98
N ALA A 308 6.69 -8.77 21.93
CA ALA A 308 5.39 -9.39 22.19
C ALA A 308 5.00 -10.45 21.14
N LEU A 309 5.52 -10.34 19.91
CA LEU A 309 5.15 -11.19 18.76
C LEU A 309 6.27 -12.14 18.32
N SER A 310 7.41 -12.15 19.01
CA SER A 310 8.63 -12.81 18.54
C SER A 310 9.08 -13.92 19.48
N VAL A 311 9.66 -14.98 18.91
CA VAL A 311 10.21 -16.13 19.66
C VAL A 311 11.47 -15.76 20.42
N ASP A 312 12.41 -15.08 19.75
CA ASP A 312 13.67 -14.64 20.37
C ASP A 312 13.48 -13.44 21.32
N GLY A 313 12.23 -12.97 21.45
CA GLY A 313 11.83 -12.00 22.45
C GLY A 313 11.19 -12.64 23.69
N SER A 314 10.36 -11.88 24.42
CA SER A 314 9.63 -12.36 25.60
C SER A 314 8.57 -13.45 25.37
N SER A 315 8.49 -14.05 24.17
CA SER A 315 7.61 -15.19 23.83
C SER A 315 6.15 -15.01 24.30
N GLY A 316 5.51 -13.90 23.92
CA GLY A 316 4.05 -13.73 24.08
C GLY A 316 3.51 -13.78 25.52
N GLN A 317 4.36 -13.73 26.56
CA GLN A 317 3.94 -13.81 27.97
C GLN A 317 3.00 -12.67 28.42
N GLN A 318 2.76 -11.67 27.58
CA GLN A 318 1.94 -10.48 27.87
C GLN A 318 0.76 -10.26 26.89
N ILE A 319 0.60 -11.10 25.85
CA ILE A 319 -0.56 -10.98 24.94
C ILE A 319 -1.68 -11.86 25.46
N GLY A 320 -2.45 -11.35 26.41
CA GLY A 320 -3.70 -11.98 26.80
C GLY A 320 -4.65 -12.06 25.61
N SER A 321 -5.32 -13.19 25.42
CA SER A 321 -6.50 -13.26 24.55
C SER A 321 -7.51 -12.21 25.02
N SER A 322 -8.02 -11.36 24.14
CA SER A 322 -9.06 -10.41 24.53
C SER A 322 -10.34 -11.18 24.87
N THR A 323 -10.56 -11.43 26.16
CA THR A 323 -11.88 -11.77 26.69
C THR A 323 -12.67 -10.46 26.79
N PHE A 324 -13.07 -9.93 25.63
CA PHE A 324 -13.94 -8.76 25.60
C PHE A 324 -15.33 -9.19 26.09
N ASP A 325 -15.67 -8.80 27.32
CA ASP A 325 -17.02 -8.84 27.86
C ASP A 325 -17.72 -7.50 27.53
N PRO A 326 -18.72 -7.49 26.63
CA PRO A 326 -19.43 -6.26 26.25
C PRO A 326 -20.16 -5.57 27.42
N SER A 327 -20.34 -6.26 28.54
CA SER A 327 -21.10 -5.77 29.69
C SER A 327 -20.29 -4.93 30.70
N ALA A 328 -18.95 -4.96 30.62
CA ALA A 328 -18.06 -4.38 31.64
C ALA A 328 -17.37 -3.06 31.24
N ALA A 329 -17.73 -2.44 30.12
CA ALA A 329 -17.06 -1.24 29.63
C ALA A 329 -17.42 0.00 30.47
N GLU A 330 -16.58 0.35 31.45
CA GLU A 330 -16.39 1.75 31.81
C GLU A 330 -15.89 2.51 30.57
N LYS A 331 -16.68 3.51 30.16
CA LYS A 331 -16.43 4.30 28.96
C LYS A 331 -15.19 5.17 29.14
N SER A 332 -14.00 4.62 28.92
CA SER A 332 -12.82 5.45 28.70
C SER A 332 -12.93 6.08 27.30
N TRP A 333 -13.32 7.35 27.28
CA TRP A 333 -13.51 8.10 26.04
C TRP A 333 -12.17 8.70 25.63
N VAL A 334 -11.43 8.01 24.75
CA VAL A 334 -10.23 8.54 24.09
C VAL A 334 -10.63 9.51 22.96
N SER A 335 -9.95 10.62 22.74
CA SER A 335 -10.36 11.57 21.68
C SER A 335 -10.21 10.97 20.27
N PRO A 336 -11.10 11.22 19.30
CA PRO A 336 -10.93 10.79 17.90
C PRO A 336 -9.58 11.20 17.28
N THR A 337 -8.98 12.31 17.73
CA THR A 337 -7.67 12.80 17.27
C THR A 337 -6.48 11.94 17.72
N GLU A 338 -6.66 11.12 18.74
CA GLU A 338 -5.61 10.26 19.32
C GLU A 338 -5.76 8.79 18.87
N ARG A 339 -6.87 8.44 18.20
CA ARG A 339 -7.20 7.05 17.84
C ARG A 339 -6.85 6.67 16.40
N TYR A 340 -6.74 7.63 15.51
CA TYR A 340 -6.31 7.41 14.13
C TYR A 340 -4.86 7.81 13.96
N ALA A 341 -4.10 7.07 13.14
CA ALA A 341 -2.84 7.58 12.63
C ALA A 341 -3.15 8.87 11.85
N VAL A 342 -2.56 9.99 12.28
CA VAL A 342 -2.78 11.31 11.66
C VAL A 342 -2.31 11.26 10.21
N VAL A 343 -3.24 11.45 9.28
CA VAL A 343 -2.98 11.73 7.87
C VAL A 343 -2.56 13.21 7.75
N PRO A 344 -1.29 13.55 7.44
CA PRO A 344 -0.90 14.96 7.40
C PRO A 344 -1.27 15.60 6.06
N ASN A 345 -2.39 16.33 6.05
CA ASN A 345 -2.57 17.72 5.56
C ASN A 345 -4.07 17.99 5.31
N GLU A 346 -4.80 18.49 6.32
CA GLU A 346 -6.12 19.11 6.13
C GLU A 346 -6.48 20.21 7.17
N ASN A 347 -5.52 20.71 7.96
CA ASN A 347 -5.77 21.77 8.94
C ASN A 347 -4.96 23.03 8.63
N VAL A 348 -5.60 23.97 7.91
CA VAL A 348 -5.27 25.41 8.01
C VAL A 348 -6.43 26.08 8.75
N PRO A 349 -6.19 26.90 9.79
CA PRO A 349 -7.27 27.59 10.49
C PRO A 349 -7.99 28.56 9.56
N LYS A 350 -9.32 28.51 9.53
CA LYS A 350 -10.15 29.52 8.87
C LYS A 350 -9.92 30.88 9.53
N GLN A 351 -9.21 31.78 8.85
CA GLN A 351 -9.35 33.22 9.10
C GLN A 351 -10.43 33.77 8.18
N THR A 352 -11.47 34.30 8.80
CA THR A 352 -12.51 35.14 8.19
C THR A 352 -11.91 36.35 7.50
N VAL A 353 -12.16 36.56 6.20
CA VAL A 353 -12.51 37.86 5.57
C VAL A 353 -13.14 37.60 4.17
N THR A 354 -14.29 38.25 3.97
CA THR A 354 -15.14 38.56 2.79
C THR A 354 -14.90 37.96 1.38
N SER A 355 -16.05 37.63 0.78
CA SER A 355 -16.31 37.12 -0.56
C SER A 355 -15.76 37.92 -1.75
N VAL A 356 -15.07 37.23 -2.67
CA VAL A 356 -15.15 37.44 -4.12
C VAL A 356 -15.06 36.06 -4.81
N LYS A 357 -16.01 35.80 -5.72
CA LYS A 357 -16.08 34.57 -6.53
C LYS A 357 -14.84 34.43 -7.43
N GLY A 358 -14.18 33.27 -7.37
CA GLY A 358 -13.13 32.84 -8.31
C GLY A 358 -12.73 31.39 -8.00
N ASN A 359 -12.59 30.56 -9.05
CA ASN A 359 -12.31 29.12 -9.00
C ASN A 359 -11.24 28.71 -7.98
N GLY A 360 -11.58 27.79 -7.08
CA GLY A 360 -10.69 27.31 -6.02
C GLY A 360 -9.90 26.07 -6.42
N ASN A 361 -8.61 26.27 -6.67
CA ASN A 361 -7.53 25.31 -6.48
C ASN A 361 -7.34 24.95 -5.00
N ASP A 362 -6.74 23.78 -4.75
CA ASP A 362 -5.80 23.38 -3.68
C ASP A 362 -6.00 21.90 -3.32
N VAL A 363 -4.98 21.06 -3.07
CA VAL A 363 -4.04 21.13 -1.94
C VAL A 363 -2.64 20.52 -2.26
N ASN A 364 -1.61 21.39 -2.22
CA ASN A 364 -0.18 21.17 -1.95
C ASN A 364 0.66 20.20 -2.82
N VAL A 365 0.98 20.65 -4.03
CA VAL A 365 2.35 20.63 -4.60
C VAL A 365 2.82 22.10 -4.62
N PRO A 366 4.06 22.47 -4.26
CA PRO A 366 4.52 23.85 -4.42
C PRO A 366 4.43 24.27 -5.89
N GLU A 367 3.64 25.30 -6.19
CA GLU A 367 3.30 25.76 -7.55
C GLU A 367 4.44 26.49 -8.29
N ASN A 368 5.70 26.34 -7.88
CA ASN A 368 6.80 27.15 -8.42
C ASN A 368 7.71 26.52 -9.49
N ASP A 369 7.50 25.27 -9.93
CA ASP A 369 8.47 24.61 -10.83
C ASP A 369 7.97 24.24 -12.25
N VAL A 370 6.86 24.83 -12.73
CA VAL A 370 6.40 24.62 -14.14
C VAL A 370 6.85 25.74 -15.10
N LYS A 371 7.80 26.60 -14.71
CA LYS A 371 8.40 27.59 -15.62
C LYS A 371 9.91 27.58 -15.59
N ARG A 372 10.50 26.56 -16.23
CA ARG A 372 11.74 26.66 -17.01
C ARG A 372 11.96 25.35 -17.75
N ILE A 373 11.58 25.33 -19.02
CA ILE A 373 12.32 24.80 -20.17
C ILE A 373 11.41 25.12 -21.38
N ARG A 374 11.61 26.33 -21.90
CA ARG A 374 11.44 26.62 -23.32
C ARG A 374 12.73 27.32 -23.73
N LEU A 375 13.56 26.59 -24.43
CA LEU A 375 14.22 27.01 -25.65
C LEU A 375 14.28 25.79 -26.56
#